data_AF-A0A077PCW2-F1
#
_entry.id   AF-A0A077PCW2-F1
#
_cell.length_a   1.000
_cell.length_b   1.000
_cell.length_c   1.000
_cell.angle_alpha   90.00
_cell.angle_beta   90.00
_cell.angle_gamma   90.00
#
_symmetry.space_group_name_H-M   'P 1'
#
loop_
_entity.id
_entity.type
_entity.pdbx_description
1 polymer ?
#
loop_
_entity_poly.entity_id
_entity_poly.type
_entity_poly.pdbx_seq_one_letter_code
_entity_poly.pdbx_strand_id
1 'polypeptide(L)'
;MFVHVANKNIIIVFALILGVAIVFLSFNNSKLSLIGYVDKHCQKNTTCLIDVNKITSFDWDKMYIIDKGMGREDIEYIIGAAFTGKASLFYKIIFVKNQKVIYSDEYYPHAESYEKKFLKPDFNYPYDVKGNNFIYYAISRDNSILSVEIENKPFMGDKVYYKISPSNAQQVRGRSL
;
A
#
# COMPACT_ATOMS: atom_id res chain seq x y z
N MET A 1 45.84 -21.19 -28.62
CA MET A 1 45.68 -20.07 -27.67
C MET A 1 45.08 -18.89 -28.44
N PHE A 2 43.76 -18.82 -28.53
CA PHE A 2 43.06 -17.77 -29.28
C PHE A 2 42.29 -16.90 -28.30
N VAL A 3 42.92 -15.84 -27.81
CA VAL A 3 42.21 -14.75 -27.16
C VAL A 3 41.75 -13.83 -28.28
N HIS A 4 40.50 -13.99 -28.70
CA HIS A 4 39.89 -13.13 -29.69
C HIS A 4 39.89 -11.70 -29.12
N VAL A 5 40.62 -10.79 -29.76
CA VAL A 5 40.60 -9.36 -29.40
C VAL A 5 39.18 -8.87 -29.66
N ALA A 6 38.39 -8.78 -28.58
CA ALA A 6 37.04 -8.26 -28.66
C ALA A 6 37.11 -6.82 -29.17
N ASN A 7 36.40 -6.56 -30.27
CA ASN A 7 36.36 -5.23 -30.86
C ASN A 7 35.85 -4.24 -29.81
N LYS A 8 36.54 -3.11 -29.61
CA LYS A 8 36.24 -2.13 -28.56
C LYS A 8 34.78 -1.67 -28.60
N ASN A 9 34.19 -1.63 -29.80
CA ASN A 9 32.78 -1.30 -30.02
C ASN A 9 31.81 -2.37 -29.48
N ILE A 10 32.18 -3.66 -29.55
CA ILE A 10 31.38 -4.77 -29.01
C ILE A 10 31.35 -4.68 -27.48
N ILE A 11 32.49 -4.39 -26.85
CA ILE A 11 32.58 -4.24 -25.38
C ILE A 11 31.69 -3.09 -24.88
N ILE A 12 31.68 -1.96 -25.58
CA ILE A 12 30.85 -0.79 -25.22
C ILE A 12 29.36 -1.12 -25.32
N VAL A 13 28.94 -1.80 -26.39
CA VAL A 13 27.53 -2.21 -26.57
C VAL A 13 27.09 -3.19 -25.48
N PHE A 14 27.92 -4.18 -25.14
CA PHE A 14 27.63 -5.10 -24.04
C PHE A 14 27.55 -4.39 -22.68
N ALA A 15 28.43 -3.43 -22.41
CA ALA A 15 28.38 -2.64 -21.18
C ALA A 15 27.10 -1.80 -21.07
N LEU A 16 26.64 -1.22 -22.18
CA LEU A 16 25.38 -0.47 -22.24
C LEU A 16 24.16 -1.38 -22.01
N ILE A 17 24.10 -2.53 -22.66
CA ILE A 17 23.01 -3.51 -22.47
C ILE A 17 22.99 -4.01 -21.03
N LEU A 18 24.15 -4.30 -20.45
CA LEU A 18 24.25 -4.75 -19.06
C LEU A 18 23.83 -3.64 -18.08
N GLY A 19 24.24 -2.40 -18.33
CA GLY A 19 23.81 -1.25 -17.53
C GLY A 19 22.29 -1.04 -17.57
N VAL A 20 21.69 -1.14 -18.76
CA VAL A 20 20.23 -1.09 -18.94
C VAL A 20 19.55 -2.25 -18.21
N ALA A 21 20.06 -3.47 -18.34
CA ALA A 21 19.51 -4.65 -17.65
C ALA A 21 19.60 -4.52 -16.12
N ILE A 22 20.70 -3.99 -15.56
CA ILE A 22 20.85 -3.75 -14.12
C ILE A 22 19.85 -2.71 -13.63
N VAL A 23 19.62 -1.63 -14.40
CA VAL A 23 18.61 -0.63 -14.09
C VAL A 23 17.21 -1.25 -14.11
N PHE A 24 16.87 -2.04 -15.14
CA PHE A 24 15.58 -2.75 -15.22
C PHE A 24 15.39 -3.79 -14.11
N LEU A 25 16.43 -4.52 -13.70
CA LEU A 25 16.38 -5.46 -12.57
C LEU A 25 16.27 -4.76 -11.21
N SER A 26 16.78 -3.52 -11.11
CA SER A 26 16.62 -2.68 -9.92
C SER A 26 15.21 -2.11 -9.78
N PHE A 27 14.45 -2.01 -10.90
CA PHE A 27 13.00 -1.78 -10.89
C PHE A 27 12.21 -3.07 -10.56
N ASN A 28 12.73 -3.90 -9.66
CA ASN A 28 11.88 -4.89 -9.00
C ASN A 28 10.86 -4.12 -8.16
N ASN A 29 9.64 -4.04 -8.66
CA ASN A 29 8.45 -3.57 -7.95
C ASN A 29 8.25 -4.47 -6.73
N SER A 30 9.00 -4.24 -5.65
CA SER A 30 8.72 -4.86 -4.36
C SER A 30 7.32 -4.41 -3.98
N LYS A 31 6.36 -5.34 -4.11
CA LYS A 31 5.00 -5.15 -3.63
C LYS A 31 5.09 -4.60 -2.20
N LEU A 32 4.47 -3.45 -1.95
CA LEU A 32 4.47 -2.83 -0.63
C LEU A 32 3.90 -3.84 0.37
N SER A 33 4.77 -4.41 1.21
CA SER A 33 4.37 -5.44 2.16
C SER A 33 4.10 -4.82 3.52
N LEU A 34 2.94 -4.18 3.66
CA LEU A 34 2.48 -3.63 4.93
C LEU A 34 2.46 -4.72 6.03
N ILE A 35 1.87 -5.88 5.71
CA ILE A 35 1.82 -7.05 6.61
C ILE A 35 3.23 -7.50 7.01
N GLY A 36 4.15 -7.60 6.04
CA GLY A 36 5.52 -8.05 6.31
C GLY A 36 6.32 -7.07 7.18
N TYR A 37 6.07 -5.78 7.06
CA TYR A 37 6.65 -4.78 7.97
C TYR A 37 6.05 -4.90 9.37
N VAL A 38 4.72 -4.97 9.48
CA VAL A 38 4.03 -5.08 10.76
C VAL A 38 4.45 -6.34 11.51
N ASP A 39 4.61 -7.47 10.84
CA ASP A 39 5.09 -8.72 11.45
C ASP A 39 6.48 -8.59 12.09
N LYS A 40 7.36 -7.77 11.51
CA LYS A 40 8.74 -7.59 11.98
C LYS A 40 8.84 -6.57 13.10
N HIS A 41 7.94 -5.59 13.13
CA HIS A 41 8.11 -4.39 13.94
C HIS A 41 7.03 -4.19 15.01
N CYS A 42 5.91 -4.93 14.96
CA CYS A 42 4.80 -4.75 15.88
C CYS A 42 4.57 -5.99 16.75
N GLN A 43 4.17 -5.76 18.00
CA GLN A 43 3.75 -6.81 18.93
C GLN A 43 2.26 -7.12 18.73
N LYS A 44 1.89 -8.40 18.93
CA LYS A 44 0.50 -8.85 18.78
C LYS A 44 -0.41 -8.26 19.85
N ASN A 45 -1.68 -8.02 19.51
CA ASN A 45 -2.72 -7.51 20.40
C ASN A 45 -2.36 -6.18 21.12
N THR A 46 -1.47 -5.39 20.51
CA THR A 46 -1.12 -4.04 20.98
C THR A 46 -1.22 -3.08 19.82
N THR A 47 -1.62 -1.84 20.10
CA THR A 47 -1.59 -0.78 19.09
C THR A 47 -0.14 -0.43 18.76
N CYS A 48 0.19 -0.56 17.48
CA CYS A 48 1.49 -0.23 16.92
C CYS A 48 1.33 0.94 15.96
N LEU A 49 2.14 1.98 16.13
CA LEU A 49 2.19 3.11 15.21
C LEU A 49 3.30 2.86 14.19
N ILE A 50 2.94 2.80 12.92
CA ILE A 50 3.90 2.64 11.83
C ILE A 50 3.96 3.93 11.01
N ASP A 51 5.16 4.24 10.54
CA ASP A 51 5.37 5.35 9.61
C ASP A 51 5.39 4.80 8.18
N VAL A 52 4.40 5.20 7.37
CA VAL A 52 4.29 4.76 5.98
C VAL A 52 5.52 5.15 5.15
N ASN A 53 6.21 6.24 5.51
CA ASN A 53 7.45 6.64 4.82
C ASN A 53 8.56 5.60 4.97
N LYS A 54 8.55 4.78 6.02
CA LYS A 54 9.56 3.74 6.26
C LYS A 54 9.30 2.45 5.48
N ILE A 55 8.10 2.30 4.91
CA ILE A 55 7.72 1.11 4.14
C ILE A 55 7.67 1.35 2.64
N THR A 56 7.57 2.62 2.21
CA THR A 56 7.56 3.00 0.80
C THR A 56 8.95 3.32 0.29
N SER A 57 9.35 2.72 -0.83
CA SER A 57 10.61 3.03 -1.53
C SER A 57 10.47 4.12 -2.61
N PHE A 58 9.25 4.60 -2.83
CA PHE A 58 8.91 5.60 -3.84
C PHE A 58 8.41 6.89 -3.19
N ASP A 59 8.43 7.96 -3.96
CA ASP A 59 7.95 9.27 -3.54
C ASP A 59 6.44 9.42 -3.75
N TRP A 60 5.72 10.00 -2.80
CA TRP A 60 4.26 10.09 -2.79
C TRP A 60 3.77 11.33 -2.01
N ASP A 61 2.60 11.84 -2.37
CA ASP A 61 1.97 12.98 -1.68
C ASP A 61 0.88 12.50 -0.71
N LYS A 62 -0.01 11.63 -1.21
CA LYS A 62 -1.12 11.06 -0.46
C LYS A 62 -1.24 9.55 -0.70
N MET A 63 -1.53 8.82 0.36
CA MET A 63 -1.99 7.43 0.36
C MET A 63 -3.47 7.41 0.74
N TYR A 64 -4.27 6.62 0.05
CA TYR A 64 -5.68 6.41 0.31
C TYR A 64 -5.91 4.95 0.66
N ILE A 65 -6.67 4.71 1.72
CA ILE A 65 -7.21 3.38 2.03
C ILE A 65 -8.72 3.47 1.83
N ILE A 66 -9.22 2.73 0.84
CA ILE A 66 -10.58 2.85 0.34
C ILE A 66 -11.34 1.55 0.61
N ASP A 67 -12.59 1.69 1.06
CA ASP A 67 -13.50 0.57 1.31
C ASP A 67 -13.84 -0.19 0.01
N LYS A 68 -14.34 -1.41 0.18
CA LYS A 68 -14.70 -2.31 -0.91
C LYS A 68 -15.91 -1.83 -1.72
N GLY A 69 -16.02 -2.33 -2.94
CA GLY A 69 -17.23 -2.18 -3.77
C GLY A 69 -17.36 -0.81 -4.44
N MET A 70 -16.32 0.01 -4.38
CA MET A 70 -16.33 1.33 -4.99
C MET A 70 -16.09 1.29 -6.50
N GLY A 71 -16.86 2.08 -7.24
CA GLY A 71 -16.70 2.28 -8.68
C GLY A 71 -15.44 3.05 -9.02
N ARG A 72 -14.98 2.94 -10.27
CA ARG A 72 -13.79 3.67 -10.74
C ARG A 72 -13.96 5.19 -10.58
N GLU A 73 -15.10 5.72 -11.00
CA GLU A 73 -15.37 7.17 -10.98
C GLU A 73 -15.37 7.74 -9.55
N ASP A 74 -15.93 7.01 -8.59
CA ASP A 74 -15.90 7.38 -7.17
C ASP A 74 -14.46 7.37 -6.62
N ILE A 75 -13.65 6.38 -7.01
CA ILE A 75 -12.23 6.31 -6.65
C ILE A 75 -11.50 7.53 -7.21
N GLU A 76 -11.67 7.82 -8.51
CA GLU A 76 -11.04 8.96 -9.18
C GLU A 76 -11.42 10.29 -8.50
N TYR A 77 -12.70 10.43 -8.13
CA TYR A 77 -13.21 11.58 -7.38
C TYR A 77 -12.53 11.72 -6.01
N ILE A 78 -12.37 10.62 -5.25
CA ILE A 78 -11.74 10.63 -3.93
C ILE A 78 -10.25 10.95 -4.01
N ILE A 79 -9.54 10.33 -4.96
CA ILE A 79 -8.08 10.44 -5.01
C ILE A 79 -7.60 11.67 -5.80
N GLY A 80 -8.50 12.31 -6.57
CA GLY A 80 -8.20 13.47 -7.42
C GLY A 80 -7.24 13.14 -8.57
N ALA A 81 -7.28 11.91 -9.08
CA ALA A 81 -6.38 11.40 -10.12
C ALA A 81 -7.09 10.33 -10.96
N ALA A 82 -6.71 10.21 -12.23
CA ALA A 82 -7.20 9.13 -13.09
C ALA A 82 -6.76 7.76 -12.53
N PHE A 83 -7.69 6.81 -12.51
CA PHE A 83 -7.48 5.47 -11.96
C PHE A 83 -7.75 4.43 -13.05
N THR A 84 -6.69 3.72 -13.45
CA THR A 84 -6.78 2.68 -14.48
C THR A 84 -7.17 1.30 -13.93
N GLY A 85 -7.29 1.17 -12.60
CA GLY A 85 -7.74 -0.06 -11.97
C GLY A 85 -9.24 -0.29 -12.16
N LYS A 86 -9.67 -1.54 -11.94
CA LYS A 86 -11.08 -1.92 -12.07
C LYS A 86 -11.86 -1.62 -10.79
N ALA A 87 -13.16 -1.42 -10.92
CA ALA A 87 -14.07 -1.55 -9.79
C ALA A 87 -13.86 -2.93 -9.16
N SER A 88 -13.64 -2.98 -7.86
CA SER A 88 -13.25 -4.21 -7.16
C SER A 88 -14.06 -4.35 -5.88
N LEU A 89 -14.37 -5.60 -5.52
CA LEU A 89 -15.04 -5.97 -4.27
C LEU A 89 -14.06 -6.00 -3.08
N PHE A 90 -12.86 -5.48 -3.26
CA PHE A 90 -11.74 -5.54 -2.33
C PHE A 90 -11.35 -4.16 -1.83
N TYR A 91 -10.69 -4.12 -0.67
CA TYR A 91 -10.10 -2.89 -0.18
C TYR A 91 -8.97 -2.46 -1.11
N LYS A 92 -8.77 -1.16 -1.26
CA LYS A 92 -7.69 -0.61 -2.09
C LYS A 92 -6.77 0.27 -1.26
N ILE A 93 -5.48 0.09 -1.46
CA ILE A 93 -4.46 1.06 -1.01
C ILE A 93 -3.91 1.72 -2.27
N ILE A 94 -4.03 3.04 -2.37
CA ILE A 94 -3.64 3.81 -3.56
C ILE A 94 -2.71 4.94 -3.14
N PHE A 95 -1.56 5.05 -3.79
CA PHE A 95 -0.65 6.18 -3.61
C PHE A 95 -0.72 7.09 -4.83
N VAL A 96 -0.81 8.38 -4.57
CA VAL A 96 -0.86 9.45 -5.57
C VAL A 96 0.32 10.38 -5.37
N LYS A 97 0.92 10.78 -6.49
CA LYS A 97 1.91 11.86 -6.58
C LYS A 97 1.58 12.75 -7.75
N ASN A 98 1.54 14.08 -7.56
CA ASN A 98 1.25 15.06 -8.60
C ASN A 98 -0.01 14.70 -9.42
N GLN A 99 -1.10 14.36 -8.73
CA GLN A 99 -2.39 13.94 -9.33
C GLN A 99 -2.29 12.72 -10.26
N LYS A 100 -1.29 11.84 -10.05
CA LYS A 100 -1.12 10.58 -10.76
C LYS A 100 -1.02 9.42 -9.77
N VAL A 101 -1.71 8.34 -10.06
CA VAL A 101 -1.55 7.08 -9.32
C VAL A 101 -0.18 6.49 -9.65
N ILE A 102 0.65 6.31 -8.62
CA ILE A 102 2.00 5.77 -8.75
C ILE A 102 2.10 4.34 -8.22
N TYR A 103 1.16 3.94 -7.37
CA TYR A 103 1.06 2.60 -6.82
C TYR A 103 -0.38 2.33 -6.41
N SER A 104 -0.85 1.10 -6.65
CA SER A 104 -2.13 0.64 -6.12
C SER A 104 -2.04 -0.86 -5.82
N ASP A 105 -2.66 -1.29 -4.73
CA ASP A 105 -2.77 -2.69 -4.35
C ASP A 105 -4.19 -3.00 -3.85
N GLU A 106 -4.61 -4.24 -4.02
CA GLU A 106 -5.92 -4.74 -3.60
C GLU A 106 -5.78 -5.78 -2.50
N TYR A 107 -6.64 -5.68 -1.49
CA TYR A 107 -6.64 -6.58 -0.34
C TYR A 107 -8.00 -7.26 -0.19
N TYR A 108 -7.95 -8.58 -0.25
CA TYR A 108 -9.12 -9.44 -0.17
C TYR A 108 -9.68 -9.43 1.26
N PRO A 109 -10.97 -9.10 1.46
CA PRO A 109 -11.62 -9.15 2.76
C PRO A 109 -11.94 -10.58 3.20
N HIS A 110 -11.90 -11.54 2.27
CA HIS A 110 -12.23 -12.94 2.48
C HIS A 110 -11.06 -13.85 2.12
N ALA A 111 -10.87 -14.87 2.95
CA ALA A 111 -9.81 -15.85 2.79
C ALA A 111 -10.08 -16.78 1.61
N GLU A 112 -9.15 -16.83 0.66
CA GLU A 112 -8.89 -18.11 0.00
C GLU A 112 -8.36 -19.11 1.04
N SER A 113 -8.59 -20.41 0.83
CA SER A 113 -8.36 -21.44 1.85
C SER A 113 -6.91 -21.53 2.34
N TYR A 114 -5.94 -21.03 1.58
CA TYR A 114 -4.52 -21.02 1.92
C TYR A 114 -4.03 -19.70 2.54
N GLU A 115 -4.80 -18.62 2.44
CA GLU A 115 -4.41 -17.33 3.03
C GLU A 115 -4.75 -17.28 4.52
N LYS A 116 -3.78 -16.81 5.30
CA LYS A 116 -3.86 -16.76 6.77
C LYS A 116 -3.68 -15.36 7.33
N LYS A 117 -3.38 -14.37 6.50
CA LYS A 117 -3.04 -13.01 6.93
C LYS A 117 -3.86 -12.01 6.14
N PHE A 118 -4.65 -11.19 6.84
CA PHE A 118 -5.64 -10.32 6.20
C PHE A 118 -5.51 -8.89 6.71
N LEU A 119 -5.42 -7.92 5.80
CA LEU A 119 -5.65 -6.53 6.17
C LEU A 119 -7.13 -6.33 6.48
N LYS A 120 -7.41 -5.59 7.55
CA LYS A 120 -8.76 -5.26 7.99
C LYS A 120 -8.81 -3.77 8.31
N PRO A 121 -9.04 -2.90 7.30
CA PRO A 121 -9.24 -1.49 7.56
C PRO A 121 -10.42 -1.26 8.50
N ASP A 122 -10.23 -0.40 9.49
CA ASP A 122 -11.29 0.05 10.39
C ASP A 122 -11.83 1.39 9.91
N PHE A 123 -13.06 1.33 9.40
CA PHE A 123 -13.83 2.48 8.93
C PHE A 123 -14.83 2.99 9.97
N ASN A 124 -14.79 2.44 11.20
CA ASN A 124 -15.56 2.96 12.33
C ASN A 124 -14.73 4.02 13.06
N TYR A 125 -15.19 5.28 13.11
CA TYR A 125 -14.55 6.32 13.92
C TYR A 125 -15.34 6.53 15.21
N PRO A 126 -14.85 6.06 16.37
CA PRO A 126 -15.62 6.11 17.63
C PRO A 126 -15.81 7.54 18.18
N TYR A 127 -15.08 8.54 17.66
CA TYR A 127 -15.17 9.94 18.09
C TYR A 127 -16.04 10.82 17.18
N ASP A 128 -16.74 10.25 16.19
CA ASP A 128 -17.77 10.96 15.43
C ASP A 128 -19.16 10.68 16.02
N VAL A 129 -19.71 11.68 16.73
CA VAL A 129 -21.01 11.61 17.42
C VAL A 129 -22.18 11.42 16.44
N LYS A 130 -21.94 11.49 15.13
CA LYS A 130 -22.95 11.31 14.07
C LYS A 130 -22.94 9.96 13.36
N GLY A 131 -22.19 8.96 13.81
CA GLY A 131 -22.32 7.58 13.29
C GLY A 131 -22.01 7.44 11.80
N ASN A 132 -21.21 8.35 11.22
CA ASN A 132 -20.83 8.26 9.83
C ASN A 132 -19.62 7.33 9.69
N ASN A 133 -19.87 6.10 9.22
CA ASN A 133 -18.82 5.27 8.66
C ASN A 133 -18.18 6.06 7.49
N PHE A 134 -16.87 6.25 7.54
CA PHE A 134 -16.12 6.87 6.45
C PHE A 134 -15.65 5.77 5.51
N ILE A 135 -15.90 5.94 4.21
CA ILE A 135 -15.60 4.91 3.20
C ILE A 135 -14.16 4.97 2.68
N TYR A 136 -13.37 5.92 3.16
CA TYR A 136 -11.94 6.03 2.90
C TYR A 136 -11.27 6.94 3.93
N TYR A 137 -9.97 6.77 4.11
CA TYR A 137 -9.13 7.75 4.80
C TYR A 137 -7.90 8.07 3.96
N ALA A 138 -7.42 9.31 4.10
CA ALA A 138 -6.31 9.87 3.35
C ALA A 138 -5.15 10.19 4.29
N ILE A 139 -3.96 9.75 3.92
CA ILE A 139 -2.73 9.87 4.71
C ILE A 139 -1.76 10.64 3.83
N SER A 140 -1.22 11.75 4.34
CA SER A 140 -0.22 12.54 3.61
C SER A 140 1.18 12.16 4.05
N ARG A 141 2.18 12.52 3.23
CA ARG A 141 3.58 12.18 3.53
C ARG A 141 4.08 12.77 4.84
N ASP A 142 3.61 13.96 5.19
CA ASP A 142 3.89 14.67 6.45
C ASP A 142 3.01 14.22 7.63
N ASN A 143 1.93 13.48 7.36
CA ASN A 143 1.05 12.85 8.34
C ASN A 143 0.95 11.33 8.08
N SER A 144 2.12 10.69 7.97
CA SER A 144 2.30 9.33 7.46
C SER A 144 2.05 8.22 8.47
N ILE A 145 1.63 8.55 9.69
CA ILE A 145 1.48 7.57 10.77
C ILE A 145 0.16 6.81 10.63
N LEU A 146 0.23 5.48 10.56
CA LEU A 146 -0.91 4.57 10.57
C LEU A 146 -0.94 3.78 11.89
N SER A 147 -2.12 3.61 12.46
CA SER A 147 -2.32 2.76 13.64
C SER A 147 -2.67 1.34 13.20
N VAL A 148 -1.95 0.35 13.74
CA VAL A 148 -2.10 -1.06 13.40
C VAL A 148 -2.21 -1.91 14.65
N GLU A 149 -3.15 -2.85 14.65
CA GLU A 149 -3.27 -3.88 15.69
C GLU A 149 -3.32 -5.26 15.04
N ILE A 150 -2.45 -6.17 15.47
CA ILE A 150 -2.48 -7.57 15.02
C ILE A 150 -3.46 -8.32 15.92
N GLU A 151 -4.70 -8.49 15.45
CA GLU A 151 -5.73 -9.31 16.09
C GLU A 151 -5.38 -10.79 15.87
N ASN A 152 -4.91 -11.44 16.93
CA ASN A 152 -4.75 -12.89 16.95
C ASN A 152 -5.82 -13.49 17.87
N LYS A 153 -7.02 -13.73 17.35
CA LYS A 153 -8.09 -14.39 18.10
C LYS A 153 -7.95 -15.91 17.91
N PRO A 154 -7.61 -16.69 18.96
CA PRO A 154 -7.45 -18.14 18.85
C PRO A 154 -8.78 -18.89 18.59
N PHE A 155 -9.92 -18.20 18.61
CA PHE A 155 -11.24 -18.83 18.62
C PHE A 155 -11.79 -19.21 17.24
N MET A 156 -11.22 -18.76 16.11
CA MET A 156 -11.67 -19.15 14.76
C MET A 156 -10.53 -19.28 13.76
N GLY A 157 -9.77 -20.38 13.85
CA GLY A 157 -8.75 -20.76 12.88
C GLY A 157 -7.39 -20.09 13.07
N ASP A 158 -6.46 -20.39 12.16
CA ASP A 158 -5.09 -19.87 12.13
C ASP A 158 -4.97 -18.53 11.38
N LYS A 159 -6.09 -17.84 11.20
CA LYS A 159 -6.16 -16.53 10.53
C LYS A 159 -5.74 -15.42 11.47
N VAL A 160 -4.94 -14.50 10.94
CA VAL A 160 -4.43 -13.31 11.63
C VAL A 160 -4.95 -12.08 10.88
N TYR A 161 -5.58 -11.17 11.62
CA TYR A 161 -6.08 -9.92 11.05
C TYR A 161 -5.19 -8.76 11.49
N TYR A 162 -4.80 -7.94 10.52
CA TYR A 162 -4.01 -6.74 10.71
C TYR A 162 -5.00 -5.58 10.60
N LYS A 163 -5.55 -5.20 11.75
CA LYS A 163 -6.50 -4.11 11.84
C LYS A 163 -5.75 -2.81 11.63
N ILE A 164 -6.12 -2.05 10.60
CA ILE A 164 -5.46 -0.78 10.28
C ILE A 164 -6.44 0.37 10.41
N SER A 165 -6.00 1.48 10.97
CA SER A 165 -6.87 2.62 11.28
C SER A 165 -6.12 3.95 11.21
N PRO A 166 -6.84 5.06 10.98
CA PRO A 166 -6.29 6.40 11.14
C PRO A 166 -5.64 6.58 12.52
N SER A 167 -4.45 7.18 12.57
CA SER A 167 -3.81 7.56 13.83
C SER A 167 -4.36 8.88 14.40
N ASN A 168 -5.02 9.70 13.56
CA ASN A 168 -5.58 10.99 13.96
C ASN A 168 -6.76 11.45 13.07
N ALA A 169 -7.47 12.49 13.52
CA ALA A 169 -8.70 12.98 12.89
C ALA A 169 -8.49 13.63 11.51
N GLN A 170 -7.29 14.15 11.21
CA GLN A 170 -7.02 14.80 9.92
C GLN A 170 -7.06 13.79 8.77
N GLN A 171 -6.77 12.52 9.06
CA GLN A 171 -6.76 11.45 8.07
C GLN A 171 -8.17 11.02 7.64
N VAL A 172 -9.20 11.32 8.44
CA VAL A 172 -10.60 10.95 8.16
C VAL A 172 -11.40 12.12 7.55
N ARG A 173 -11.05 13.36 7.90
CA ARG A 173 -11.80 14.57 7.54
C ARG A 173 -11.42 15.17 6.17
N GLY A 174 -10.59 14.47 5.38
CA GLY A 174 -10.02 14.95 4.12
C GLY A 174 -10.99 15.17 2.95
N ARG A 175 -12.30 15.35 3.18
CA ARG A 175 -13.26 15.79 2.14
C ARG A 175 -13.09 17.27 1.75
N SER A 176 -12.20 18.03 2.39
CA SER A 176 -12.14 19.50 2.22
C SER A 176 -10.75 20.10 2.50
N LEU A 177 -9.74 19.70 1.71
CA LEU A 177 -8.54 20.50 1.49
C LEU A 177 -8.31 20.65 -0.02
#